data_AF-A0A9D2NUF9-F1
#
_entry.id   AF-A0A9D2NUF9-F1
#
_cell.length_a   1.000
_cell.length_b   1.000
_cell.length_c   1.000
_cell.angle_alpha   90.00
_cell.angle_beta   90.00
_cell.angle_gamma   90.00
#
_symmetry.space_group_name_H-M   'P 1'
#
loop_
_entity.id
_entity.type
_entity.pdbx_description
1 polymer ?
#
loop_
_entity_poly.entity_id
_entity_poly.type
_entity_poly.pdbx_seq_one_letter_code
_entity_poly.pdbx_strand_id
1 'polypeptide(L)'
;LLKGLVWSSSDEEVVSVDENGNVTGLKAGKAVVSVSNAAGVYAECTVTVAADEPADDISVALLEYAIELAGKVNMDGVVDAVKENFDNALQTAKDVLARVQSGDPTVTQNEVDSAWRNLIKAIQYGEFKAGDKTELEKVIVLAEQMYSQLDKYLEAGKAEFVAALDNAKDVYADGNAFQEDVDTAWKQLMDAMANLRLIPNKDLLEDLINQAESLDKEDYEEDGFDEMLDALEDAKDVFADAEANQDEVDAAAAALKAALGKLVASNDGAAQGSSNQSTVTKATKTGDTVNVFPIAAGMVLAAGAAAAAVTVRRKKK
;
A
#
# COMPACT_ATOMS: atom_id res chain seq x y z
N LEU A 1 -61.77 -29.47 -6.52
CA LEU A 1 -62.35 -29.90 -5.24
C LEU A 1 -63.59 -30.74 -5.52
N LEU A 2 -63.73 -31.90 -4.87
CA LEU A 2 -64.93 -32.74 -4.97
C LEU A 2 -66.08 -32.03 -4.24
N LYS A 3 -67.19 -31.75 -4.94
CA LYS A 3 -68.36 -31.12 -4.32
C LYS A 3 -69.09 -32.13 -3.41
N GLY A 4 -69.55 -31.67 -2.25
CA GLY A 4 -70.33 -32.48 -1.31
C GLY A 4 -69.52 -33.24 -0.26
N LEU A 5 -68.29 -32.78 0.03
CA LEU A 5 -67.53 -33.23 1.20
C LEU A 5 -67.90 -32.40 2.43
N VAL A 6 -68.00 -33.06 3.58
CA VAL A 6 -68.19 -32.42 4.89
C VAL A 6 -66.97 -32.72 5.74
N TRP A 7 -66.31 -31.66 6.21
CA TRP A 7 -65.15 -31.72 7.09
C TRP A 7 -65.56 -31.41 8.53
N SER A 8 -64.93 -32.07 9.49
CA SER A 8 -65.13 -31.81 10.91
C SER A 8 -63.86 -32.09 11.70
N SER A 9 -63.65 -31.35 12.78
CA SER A 9 -62.64 -31.67 13.80
C SER A 9 -63.31 -32.28 15.02
N SER A 10 -62.67 -33.25 15.66
CA SER A 10 -63.12 -33.81 16.94
C SER A 10 -62.93 -32.83 18.11
N ASP A 11 -62.08 -31.82 17.95
CA ASP A 11 -61.80 -30.78 18.93
C ASP A 11 -61.39 -29.49 18.21
N GLU A 12 -62.36 -28.58 18.04
CA GLU A 12 -62.16 -27.29 17.36
C GLU A 12 -61.33 -26.29 18.18
N GLU A 13 -61.07 -26.54 19.46
CA GLU A 13 -60.13 -25.73 20.25
C GLU A 13 -58.68 -26.14 20.00
N VAL A 14 -58.43 -27.38 19.60
CA VAL A 14 -57.08 -27.93 19.31
C VAL A 14 -56.76 -27.77 17.82
N VAL A 15 -57.68 -28.12 16.93
CA VAL A 15 -57.51 -28.07 15.48
C VAL A 15 -58.79 -27.61 14.81
N SER A 16 -58.72 -26.61 13.94
CA SER A 16 -59.83 -26.23 13.05
C SER A 16 -59.57 -26.73 11.63
N VAL A 17 -60.65 -27.02 10.89
CA VAL A 17 -60.61 -27.40 9.47
C VAL A 17 -61.69 -26.62 8.71
N ASP A 18 -61.32 -26.02 7.58
CA ASP A 18 -62.28 -25.26 6.75
C ASP A 18 -63.04 -26.14 5.73
N GLU A 19 -64.00 -25.55 5.02
CA GLU A 19 -64.79 -26.24 3.99
C GLU A 19 -63.98 -26.78 2.80
N ASN A 20 -62.73 -26.32 2.64
CA ASN A 20 -61.80 -26.76 1.62
C ASN A 20 -60.84 -27.85 2.11
N GLY A 21 -60.86 -28.20 3.41
CA GLY A 21 -59.99 -29.18 4.04
C GLY A 21 -58.65 -28.61 4.53
N ASN A 22 -58.51 -27.29 4.64
CA ASN A 22 -57.31 -26.68 5.22
C ASN A 22 -57.35 -26.78 6.73
N VAL A 23 -56.30 -27.36 7.33
CA VAL A 23 -56.20 -27.63 8.76
C VAL A 23 -55.33 -26.57 9.45
N THR A 24 -55.82 -25.97 10.53
CA THR A 24 -55.08 -25.00 11.37
C THR A 24 -54.98 -25.52 12.80
N GLY A 25 -53.76 -25.65 13.33
CA GLY A 25 -53.53 -25.95 14.74
C GLY A 25 -53.73 -24.71 15.60
N LEU A 26 -54.53 -24.84 16.67
CA LEU A 26 -54.94 -23.72 17.52
C LEU A 26 -54.40 -23.84 18.94
N LYS A 27 -54.33 -25.06 19.48
CA LYS A 27 -53.85 -25.34 20.83
C LYS A 27 -53.19 -26.70 20.90
N ALA A 28 -52.19 -26.81 21.78
CA ALA A 28 -51.56 -28.07 22.16
C ALA A 28 -52.58 -29.19 22.41
N GLY A 29 -52.44 -30.33 21.73
CA GLY A 29 -53.35 -31.46 21.90
C GLY A 29 -53.42 -32.36 20.68
N LYS A 30 -54.35 -33.32 20.73
CA LYS A 30 -54.64 -34.22 19.61
C LYS A 30 -56.10 -34.09 19.23
N ALA A 31 -56.36 -33.88 17.95
CA ALA A 31 -57.70 -33.88 17.38
C ALA A 31 -57.72 -34.77 16.14
N VAL A 32 -58.87 -35.40 15.88
CA VAL A 32 -59.11 -36.15 14.65
C VAL A 32 -59.84 -35.24 13.68
N VAL A 33 -59.26 -35.03 12.51
CA VAL A 33 -59.92 -34.37 11.39
C VAL A 33 -60.54 -35.45 10.51
N SER A 34 -61.85 -35.36 10.32
CA SER A 34 -62.63 -36.32 9.55
C SER A 34 -63.24 -35.64 8.32
N VAL A 35 -63.31 -36.37 7.21
CA VAL A 35 -64.02 -35.97 5.99
C VAL A 35 -64.99 -37.05 5.56
N SER A 36 -66.21 -36.68 5.17
CA SER A 36 -67.23 -37.62 4.69
C SER A 36 -67.99 -37.10 3.47
N ASN A 37 -68.65 -38.00 2.74
CA ASN A 37 -69.56 -37.66 1.65
C ASN A 37 -70.98 -38.19 1.90
N ALA A 38 -71.96 -37.76 1.10
CA ALA A 38 -73.36 -38.18 1.21
C ALA A 38 -73.60 -39.70 0.97
N ALA A 39 -72.62 -40.42 0.42
CA ALA A 39 -72.67 -41.86 0.22
C ALA A 39 -72.16 -42.65 1.44
N GLY A 40 -71.78 -41.97 2.53
CA GLY A 40 -71.30 -42.59 3.77
C GLY A 40 -69.84 -43.04 3.74
N VAL A 41 -69.07 -42.66 2.72
CA VAL A 41 -67.62 -42.90 2.69
C VAL A 41 -66.95 -41.82 3.52
N TYR A 42 -66.05 -42.21 4.42
CA TYR A 42 -65.29 -41.29 5.27
C TYR A 42 -63.81 -41.65 5.36
N ALA A 43 -63.00 -40.66 5.72
CA ALA A 43 -61.59 -40.81 6.07
C ALA A 43 -61.26 -39.94 7.27
N GLU A 44 -60.28 -40.37 8.07
CA GLU A 44 -59.87 -39.67 9.29
C GLU A 44 -58.35 -39.53 9.34
N CYS A 45 -57.88 -38.42 9.89
CA CYS A 45 -56.49 -38.16 10.17
C CYS A 45 -56.35 -37.65 11.59
N THR A 46 -55.52 -38.31 12.41
CA THR A 46 -55.16 -37.76 13.72
C THR A 46 -54.11 -36.67 13.53
N VAL A 47 -54.46 -35.46 13.92
CA VAL A 47 -53.58 -34.30 13.93
C VAL A 47 -53.11 -34.08 15.37
N THR A 48 -51.78 -34.02 15.55
CA THR A 48 -51.18 -33.65 16.84
C THR A 48 -50.62 -32.25 16.71
N VAL A 49 -51.19 -31.31 17.45
CA VAL A 49 -50.62 -29.98 17.65
C VAL A 49 -49.71 -30.09 18.85
N ALA A 50 -48.39 -29.99 18.63
CA ALA A 50 -47.44 -30.01 19.72
C ALA A 50 -47.78 -28.89 20.71
N ALA A 51 -47.60 -29.16 22.01
CA ALA A 51 -47.49 -28.06 22.94
C ALA A 51 -46.33 -27.17 22.51
N ASP A 52 -46.44 -25.86 22.74
CA ASP A 52 -45.22 -25.09 22.97
C ASP A 52 -44.55 -25.78 24.17
N GLU A 53 -43.56 -26.60 23.87
CA GLU A 53 -42.65 -27.04 24.91
C GLU A 53 -42.09 -25.75 25.50
N PRO A 54 -42.00 -25.60 26.84
CA PRO A 54 -41.10 -24.59 27.37
C PRO A 54 -39.78 -24.86 26.64
N ALA A 55 -39.24 -23.84 25.97
CA ALA A 55 -37.93 -23.95 25.36
C ALA A 55 -37.05 -24.65 26.39
N ASP A 56 -36.48 -25.82 26.06
CA ASP A 56 -35.44 -26.44 26.88
C ASP A 56 -34.52 -25.30 27.32
N ASP A 57 -34.26 -25.15 28.63
CA ASP A 57 -33.55 -23.99 29.19
C ASP A 57 -32.40 -23.58 28.26
N ILE A 58 -32.51 -22.39 27.64
CA ILE A 58 -31.54 -21.93 26.64
C ILE A 58 -30.14 -21.97 27.28
N SER A 59 -29.26 -22.79 26.72
CA SER A 59 -27.92 -22.98 27.26
C SER A 59 -26.99 -21.89 26.74
N VAL A 60 -26.57 -21.01 27.65
CA VAL A 60 -25.66 -19.88 27.35
C VAL A 60 -24.21 -20.11 27.80
N ALA A 61 -23.91 -21.22 28.47
CA ALA A 61 -22.61 -21.44 29.11
C ALA A 61 -21.41 -21.32 28.15
N LEU A 62 -21.54 -21.83 26.93
CA LEU A 62 -20.48 -21.72 25.91
C LEU A 62 -20.35 -20.29 25.38
N LEU A 63 -21.46 -19.56 25.25
CA LEU A 63 -21.47 -18.17 24.81
C LEU A 63 -20.82 -17.26 25.86
N GLU A 64 -21.17 -17.43 27.14
CA GLU A 64 -20.56 -16.72 28.28
C GLU A 64 -19.05 -16.96 28.32
N TYR A 65 -18.61 -18.21 28.19
CA TYR A 65 -17.20 -18.55 28.14
C TYR A 65 -16.48 -17.90 26.95
N ALA A 66 -17.09 -17.90 25.75
CA ALA A 66 -16.52 -17.23 24.58
C ALA A 66 -16.39 -15.72 24.75
N ILE A 67 -17.36 -15.07 25.40
CA ILE A 67 -17.29 -13.63 25.75
C ILE A 67 -16.15 -13.38 26.74
N GLU A 68 -15.98 -14.24 27.75
CA GLU A 68 -14.88 -14.13 28.70
C GLU A 68 -13.52 -14.28 28.01
N LEU A 69 -13.39 -15.25 27.09
CA LEU A 69 -12.18 -15.44 26.29
C LEU A 69 -11.90 -14.21 25.42
N ALA A 70 -12.91 -13.70 24.71
CA ALA A 70 -12.79 -12.51 23.87
C ALA A 70 -12.22 -11.31 24.64
N GLY A 71 -12.63 -11.13 25.91
CA GLY A 71 -12.09 -10.07 26.78
C GLY A 71 -10.61 -10.20 27.14
N LYS A 72 -9.96 -11.34 26.81
CA LYS A 72 -8.54 -11.61 27.08
C LYS A 72 -7.68 -11.63 25.82
N VAL A 73 -8.28 -11.54 24.63
CA VAL A 73 -7.54 -11.60 23.36
C VAL A 73 -6.85 -10.26 23.10
N ASN A 74 -5.60 -10.31 22.62
CA ASN A 74 -4.92 -9.13 22.12
C ASN A 74 -5.15 -8.97 20.61
N MET A 75 -5.79 -7.86 20.22
CA MET A 75 -6.05 -7.49 18.82
C MET A 75 -5.06 -6.45 18.26
N ASP A 76 -3.96 -6.18 18.97
CA ASP A 76 -2.87 -5.33 18.48
C ASP A 76 -2.27 -5.91 17.20
N GLY A 77 -2.03 -5.02 16.23
CA GLY A 77 -1.45 -5.35 14.93
C GLY A 77 -2.31 -6.25 14.05
N VAL A 78 -3.55 -6.57 14.44
CA VAL A 78 -4.50 -7.32 13.59
C VAL A 78 -4.98 -6.42 12.45
N VAL A 79 -5.28 -7.00 11.29
CA VAL A 79 -5.89 -6.26 10.17
C VAL A 79 -7.23 -5.65 10.58
N ASP A 80 -7.53 -4.44 10.10
CA ASP A 80 -8.69 -3.67 10.57
C ASP A 80 -10.03 -4.37 10.30
N ALA A 81 -10.20 -5.03 9.15
CA ALA A 81 -11.40 -5.79 8.83
C ALA A 81 -11.65 -6.94 9.83
N VAL A 82 -10.58 -7.55 10.34
CA VAL A 82 -10.70 -8.61 11.36
C VAL A 82 -11.06 -8.02 12.72
N LYS A 83 -10.49 -6.87 13.11
CA LYS A 83 -10.90 -6.16 14.34
C LYS A 83 -12.37 -5.81 14.31
N GLU A 84 -12.84 -5.24 13.20
CA GLU A 84 -14.26 -4.90 13.01
C GLU A 84 -15.16 -6.14 13.10
N ASN A 85 -14.77 -7.24 12.45
CA ASN A 85 -15.52 -8.50 12.54
C ASN A 85 -15.54 -9.06 13.98
N PHE A 86 -14.45 -8.94 14.73
CA PHE A 86 -14.38 -9.33 16.13
C PHE A 86 -15.28 -8.48 17.02
N ASP A 87 -15.22 -7.16 16.89
CA ASP A 87 -16.04 -6.24 17.68
C ASP A 87 -17.54 -6.46 17.41
N ASN A 88 -17.92 -6.64 16.15
CA ASN A 88 -19.29 -6.96 15.74
C ASN A 88 -19.77 -8.31 16.29
N ALA A 89 -18.93 -9.35 16.22
CA ALA A 89 -19.26 -10.67 16.76
C ALA A 89 -19.38 -10.65 18.30
N LEU A 90 -18.49 -9.92 18.98
CA LEU A 90 -18.54 -9.75 20.43
C LEU A 90 -19.77 -8.97 20.87
N GLN A 91 -20.12 -7.91 20.15
CA GLN A 91 -21.34 -7.15 20.41
C GLN A 91 -22.59 -8.01 20.22
N THR A 92 -22.67 -8.73 19.10
CA THR A 92 -23.77 -9.68 18.84
C THR A 92 -23.90 -10.73 19.94
N ALA A 93 -22.78 -11.31 20.40
CA ALA A 93 -22.76 -12.26 21.49
C ALA A 93 -23.30 -11.67 22.81
N LYS A 94 -22.89 -10.45 23.15
CA LYS A 94 -23.38 -9.73 24.35
C LYS A 94 -24.87 -9.43 24.25
N ASP A 95 -25.35 -9.01 23.08
CA ASP A 95 -26.75 -8.68 22.86
C ASP A 95 -27.66 -9.91 22.95
N VAL A 96 -27.23 -11.04 22.35
CA VAL A 96 -27.95 -12.32 22.47
C VAL A 96 -28.00 -12.77 23.93
N LEU A 97 -26.86 -12.72 24.65
CA LEU A 97 -26.82 -13.07 26.08
C LEU A 97 -27.75 -12.18 26.91
N ALA A 98 -27.74 -10.86 26.68
CA ALA A 98 -28.61 -9.93 27.39
C ALA A 98 -30.10 -10.19 27.12
N ARG A 99 -30.46 -10.54 25.89
CA ARG A 99 -31.85 -10.90 25.53
C ARG A 99 -32.31 -12.17 26.25
N VAL A 100 -31.47 -13.22 26.29
CA VAL A 100 -31.76 -14.43 27.08
C VAL A 100 -31.95 -14.07 28.55
N GLN A 101 -31.05 -13.28 29.14
CA GLN A 101 -31.12 -12.86 30.55
C GLN A 101 -32.35 -12.00 30.87
N SER A 102 -32.85 -11.25 29.88
CA SER A 102 -34.08 -10.45 30.02
C SER A 102 -35.38 -11.27 29.88
N GLY A 103 -35.28 -12.56 29.55
CA GLY A 103 -36.42 -13.44 29.34
C GLY A 103 -37.14 -13.24 28.01
N ASP A 104 -36.43 -12.77 26.97
CA ASP A 104 -37.00 -12.60 25.63
C ASP A 104 -37.41 -13.97 25.04
N PRO A 105 -38.72 -14.24 24.84
CA PRO A 105 -39.21 -15.54 24.39
C PRO A 105 -38.93 -15.81 22.90
N THR A 106 -38.41 -14.83 22.16
CA THR A 106 -38.09 -14.97 20.72
C THR A 106 -36.69 -15.53 20.48
N VAL A 107 -35.83 -15.56 21.50
CA VAL A 107 -34.47 -16.08 21.37
C VAL A 107 -34.51 -17.60 21.24
N THR A 108 -33.70 -18.14 20.33
CA THR A 108 -33.59 -19.59 20.09
C THR A 108 -32.20 -20.10 20.43
N GLN A 109 -32.07 -21.40 20.75
CA GLN A 109 -30.75 -22.02 20.94
C GLN A 109 -29.85 -21.86 19.72
N ASN A 110 -30.40 -21.91 18.51
CA ASN A 110 -29.63 -21.71 17.28
C ASN A 110 -29.06 -20.29 17.17
N GLU A 111 -29.74 -19.28 17.70
CA GLU A 111 -29.24 -17.91 17.77
C GLU A 111 -28.03 -17.82 18.71
N VAL A 112 -28.14 -18.43 19.90
CA VAL A 112 -27.03 -18.53 20.87
C VAL A 112 -25.84 -19.27 20.29
N ASP A 113 -26.07 -20.43 19.66
CA ASP A 113 -25.00 -21.22 19.05
C ASP A 113 -24.35 -20.49 17.87
N SER A 114 -25.12 -19.71 17.12
CA SER A 114 -24.61 -18.91 16.01
C SER A 114 -23.75 -17.76 16.51
N ALA A 115 -24.19 -17.04 17.53
CA ALA A 115 -23.40 -15.99 18.18
C ALA A 115 -22.09 -16.55 18.75
N TRP A 116 -22.15 -17.70 19.42
CA TRP A 116 -20.97 -18.41 19.94
C TRP A 116 -19.99 -18.78 18.81
N ARG A 117 -20.46 -19.46 17.76
CA ARG A 117 -19.62 -19.86 16.62
C ARG A 117 -18.97 -18.66 15.93
N ASN A 118 -19.73 -17.58 15.73
CA ASN A 118 -19.22 -16.38 15.07
C ASN A 118 -18.14 -15.70 15.91
N LEU A 119 -18.33 -15.59 17.22
CA LEU A 119 -17.32 -15.03 18.12
C LEU A 119 -16.05 -15.88 18.15
N ILE A 120 -16.16 -17.21 18.24
CA ILE A 120 -14.99 -18.11 18.20
C ILE A 120 -14.23 -17.99 16.87
N LYS A 121 -14.93 -17.92 15.73
CA LYS A 121 -14.29 -17.68 14.42
C LYS A 121 -13.57 -16.34 14.39
N ALA A 122 -14.18 -15.28 14.90
CA ALA A 122 -13.56 -13.96 14.92
C ALA A 122 -12.31 -13.92 15.82
N ILE A 123 -12.32 -14.62 16.95
CA ILE A 123 -11.12 -14.83 17.79
C ILE A 123 -10.01 -15.51 16.98
N GLN A 124 -10.33 -16.57 16.23
CA GLN A 124 -9.36 -17.29 15.40
C GLN A 124 -8.76 -16.41 14.29
N TYR A 125 -9.55 -15.50 13.73
CA TYR A 125 -9.05 -14.55 12.73
C TYR A 125 -8.08 -13.53 13.30
N GLY A 126 -8.00 -13.34 14.63
CA GLY A 126 -7.02 -12.45 15.27
C GLY A 126 -5.54 -12.81 14.98
N GLU A 127 -5.28 -13.96 14.36
CA GLU A 127 -3.96 -14.35 13.86
C GLU A 127 -3.55 -13.64 12.56
N PHE A 128 -4.50 -13.07 11.81
CA PHE A 128 -4.22 -12.29 10.60
C PHE A 128 -3.70 -10.90 10.97
N LYS A 129 -2.37 -10.76 11.01
CA LYS A 129 -1.68 -9.51 11.34
C LYS A 129 -1.47 -8.63 10.10
N ALA A 130 -1.65 -7.33 10.26
CA ALA A 130 -1.23 -6.32 9.31
C ALA A 130 0.31 -6.24 9.27
N GLY A 131 0.86 -5.71 8.17
CA GLY A 131 2.29 -5.49 8.03
C GLY A 131 2.83 -4.45 9.01
N ASP A 132 4.08 -4.60 9.44
CA ASP A 132 4.80 -3.59 10.21
C ASP A 132 5.21 -2.42 9.31
N LYS A 133 4.63 -1.25 9.57
CA LYS A 133 4.79 -0.03 8.77
C LYS A 133 5.89 0.90 9.27
N THR A 134 6.63 0.52 10.30
CA THR A 134 7.64 1.38 10.95
C THR A 134 8.70 1.88 9.96
N GLU A 135 9.19 0.99 9.09
CA GLU A 135 10.21 1.36 8.10
C GLU A 135 9.63 2.12 6.91
N LEU A 136 8.39 1.79 6.52
CA LEU A 136 7.65 2.51 5.49
C LEU A 136 7.40 3.98 5.91
N GLU A 137 7.05 4.22 7.17
CA GLU A 137 6.86 5.57 7.72
C GLU A 137 8.11 6.43 7.57
N LYS A 138 9.26 5.89 7.96
CA LYS A 138 10.54 6.62 7.90
C LYS A 138 10.90 7.02 6.48
N VAL A 139 10.73 6.11 5.51
CA VAL A 139 11.03 6.42 4.11
C VAL A 139 10.02 7.41 3.52
N ILE A 140 8.73 7.34 3.89
CA ILE A 140 7.74 8.34 3.50
C ILE A 140 8.16 9.72 4.00
N VAL A 141 8.55 9.86 5.27
CA VAL A 141 9.01 11.14 5.83
C VAL A 141 10.22 11.69 5.06
N LEU A 142 11.20 10.84 4.75
CA LEU A 142 12.36 11.25 3.95
C LEU A 142 11.95 11.66 2.52
N ALA A 143 11.07 10.89 1.89
CA ALA A 143 10.54 11.19 0.56
C ALA A 143 9.76 12.53 0.56
N GLU A 144 8.94 12.81 1.56
CA GLU A 144 8.25 14.11 1.65
C GLU A 144 9.24 15.29 1.78
N GLN A 145 10.36 15.09 2.46
CA GLN A 145 11.44 16.09 2.48
C GLN A 145 12.05 16.30 1.09
N MET A 146 12.33 15.22 0.35
CA MET A 146 12.81 15.30 -1.03
C MET A 146 11.79 15.95 -1.97
N TYR A 147 10.50 15.64 -1.79
CA TYR A 147 9.39 16.22 -2.56
C TYR A 147 9.39 17.75 -2.48
N SER A 148 9.67 18.31 -1.30
CA SER A 148 9.75 19.77 -1.09
C SER A 148 10.93 20.45 -1.80
N GLN A 149 11.86 19.69 -2.37
CA GLN A 149 13.06 20.17 -3.03
C GLN A 149 13.18 19.64 -4.47
N LEU A 150 12.08 19.18 -5.08
CA LEU A 150 12.11 18.62 -6.44
C LEU A 150 12.62 19.61 -7.48
N ASP A 151 12.57 20.92 -7.24
CA ASP A 151 13.16 21.95 -8.11
C ASP A 151 14.69 21.79 -8.29
N LYS A 152 15.37 21.11 -7.37
CA LYS A 152 16.81 20.82 -7.45
C LYS A 152 17.15 19.58 -8.28
N TYR A 153 16.14 18.83 -8.71
CA TYR A 153 16.30 17.58 -9.44
C TYR A 153 15.91 17.76 -10.91
N LEU A 154 16.53 16.95 -11.78
CA LEU A 154 16.16 16.82 -13.18
C LEU A 154 14.71 16.35 -13.31
N GLU A 155 14.02 16.77 -14.36
CA GLU A 155 12.62 16.35 -14.61
C GLU A 155 12.45 14.83 -14.74
N ALA A 156 13.48 14.14 -15.26
CA ALA A 156 13.50 12.69 -15.35
C ALA A 156 13.43 12.03 -13.96
N GLY A 157 12.52 11.08 -13.80
CA GLY A 157 12.33 10.34 -12.54
C GLY A 157 11.41 11.02 -11.52
N LYS A 158 11.05 12.30 -11.70
CA LYS A 158 10.13 12.99 -10.77
C LYS A 158 8.76 12.35 -10.73
N ALA A 159 8.20 12.04 -11.90
CA ALA A 159 6.86 11.46 -11.98
C ALA A 159 6.79 10.09 -11.28
N GLU A 160 7.80 9.24 -11.51
CA GLU A 160 7.94 7.94 -10.88
C GLU A 160 8.10 8.05 -9.35
N PHE A 161 8.88 9.03 -8.89
CA PHE A 161 9.03 9.33 -7.47
C PHE A 161 7.74 9.78 -6.80
N VAL A 162 7.00 10.70 -7.42
CA VAL A 162 5.70 11.16 -6.89
C VAL A 162 4.71 10.00 -6.83
N ALA A 163 4.61 9.20 -7.89
CA ALA A 163 3.72 8.04 -7.91
C ALA A 163 4.07 6.99 -6.85
N ALA A 164 5.37 6.72 -6.64
CA ALA A 164 5.82 5.79 -5.62
C ALA A 164 5.56 6.31 -4.19
N LEU A 165 5.71 7.63 -3.97
CA LEU A 165 5.39 8.26 -2.69
C LEU A 165 3.89 8.19 -2.39
N ASP A 166 3.04 8.46 -3.38
CA ASP A 166 1.59 8.36 -3.23
C ASP A 166 1.16 6.91 -2.93
N ASN A 167 1.69 5.92 -3.66
CA ASN A 167 1.42 4.51 -3.37
C ASN A 167 1.88 4.10 -1.95
N ALA A 168 3.06 4.54 -1.53
CA ALA A 168 3.56 4.28 -0.19
C ALA A 168 2.62 4.85 0.89
N LYS A 169 2.07 6.06 0.68
CA LYS A 169 1.10 6.68 1.59
C LYS A 169 -0.22 5.91 1.63
N ASP A 170 -0.70 5.43 0.50
CA ASP A 170 -1.92 4.62 0.43
C ASP A 170 -1.75 3.31 1.20
N VAL A 171 -0.66 2.59 0.98
CA VAL A 171 -0.34 1.35 1.73
C VAL A 171 -0.12 1.65 3.22
N TYR A 172 0.50 2.78 3.56
CA TYR A 172 0.66 3.20 4.94
C TYR A 172 -0.68 3.46 5.64
N ALA A 173 -1.66 4.02 4.93
CA ALA A 173 -3.01 4.26 5.45
C ALA A 173 -3.89 3.01 5.50
N ASP A 174 -3.61 1.99 4.68
CA ASP A 174 -4.43 0.77 4.62
C ASP A 174 -4.21 -0.16 5.81
N GLY A 175 -5.10 -0.14 6.80
CA GLY A 175 -5.04 -1.03 7.97
C GLY A 175 -5.19 -2.53 7.68
N ASN A 176 -5.45 -2.92 6.43
CA ASN A 176 -5.48 -4.31 5.98
C ASN A 176 -4.24 -4.74 5.19
N ALA A 177 -3.31 -3.81 4.91
CA ALA A 177 -2.09 -4.12 4.17
C ALA A 177 -1.27 -5.21 4.89
N PHE A 178 -0.92 -6.26 4.16
CA PHE A 178 -0.06 -7.31 4.68
C PHE A 178 1.41 -6.93 4.49
N GLN A 179 2.32 -7.68 5.12
CA GLN A 179 3.75 -7.37 5.08
C GLN A 179 4.29 -7.27 3.64
N GLU A 180 3.82 -8.11 2.73
CA GLU A 180 4.23 -8.09 1.33
C GLU A 180 3.89 -6.76 0.62
N ASP A 181 2.72 -6.19 0.91
CA ASP A 181 2.29 -4.90 0.37
C ASP A 181 3.20 -3.79 0.91
N VAL A 182 3.48 -3.82 2.21
CA VAL A 182 4.34 -2.85 2.90
C VAL A 182 5.77 -2.91 2.36
N ASP A 183 6.34 -4.11 2.23
CA ASP A 183 7.70 -4.32 1.70
C ASP A 183 7.81 -3.87 0.24
N THR A 184 6.78 -4.14 -0.55
CA THR A 184 6.72 -3.72 -1.97
C THR A 184 6.69 -2.21 -2.09
N ALA A 185 5.82 -1.54 -1.34
CA ALA A 185 5.71 -0.08 -1.34
C ALA A 185 7.00 0.59 -0.86
N TRP A 186 7.60 0.06 0.22
CA TRP A 186 8.89 0.53 0.73
C TRP A 186 9.98 0.45 -0.33
N LYS A 187 10.08 -0.69 -1.03
CA LYS A 187 11.10 -0.91 -2.06
C LYS A 187 10.88 0.02 -3.26
N GLN A 188 9.65 0.13 -3.74
CA GLN A 188 9.33 1.00 -4.88
C GLN A 188 9.68 2.46 -4.58
N LEU A 189 9.38 2.94 -3.37
CA LEU A 189 9.72 4.30 -2.96
C LEU A 189 11.24 4.49 -2.87
N MET A 190 11.97 3.55 -2.26
CA MET A 190 13.44 3.60 -2.21
C MET A 190 14.09 3.61 -3.60
N ASP A 191 13.64 2.73 -4.50
CA ASP A 191 14.15 2.64 -5.86
C ASP A 191 13.88 3.95 -6.63
N ALA A 192 12.68 4.53 -6.48
CA ALA A 192 12.34 5.80 -7.09
C ALA A 192 13.17 6.98 -6.53
N MET A 193 13.39 7.02 -5.21
CA MET A 193 14.27 8.01 -4.58
C MET A 193 15.71 7.90 -5.08
N ALA A 194 16.21 6.69 -5.29
CA ALA A 194 17.55 6.44 -5.80
C ALA A 194 17.72 6.86 -7.28
N ASN A 195 16.63 6.85 -8.05
CA ASN A 195 16.63 7.27 -9.46
C ASN A 195 16.52 8.80 -9.65
N LEU A 196 16.20 9.56 -8.59
CA LEU A 196 16.21 11.02 -8.67
C LEU A 196 17.63 11.55 -8.83
N ARG A 197 17.83 12.39 -9.85
CA ARG A 197 19.13 12.99 -10.17
C ARG A 197 19.10 14.50 -9.94
N LEU A 198 20.09 15.04 -9.25
CA LEU A 198 20.25 16.49 -9.08
C LEU A 198 20.59 17.16 -10.41
N ILE A 199 20.15 18.42 -10.57
CA ILE A 199 20.56 19.27 -11.69
C ILE A 199 22.07 19.56 -11.55
N PRO A 200 22.91 19.29 -12.58
CA PRO A 200 24.33 19.61 -12.52
C PRO A 200 24.54 21.14 -12.55
N ASN A 201 25.56 21.63 -11.83
CA ASN A 201 26.00 23.02 -11.97
C ASN A 201 26.89 23.15 -13.22
N LYS A 202 26.51 24.03 -14.14
CA LYS A 202 27.20 24.29 -15.42
C LYS A 202 27.85 25.68 -15.50
N ASP A 203 27.86 26.47 -14.42
CA ASP A 203 28.29 27.87 -14.43
C ASP A 203 29.73 28.03 -14.95
N LEU A 204 30.66 27.19 -14.45
CA LEU A 204 32.06 27.23 -14.88
C LEU A 204 32.23 26.82 -16.35
N LEU A 205 31.44 25.85 -16.81
CA LEU A 205 31.49 25.39 -18.20
C LEU A 205 31.00 26.51 -19.14
N GLU A 206 29.93 27.20 -18.76
CA GLU A 206 29.40 28.36 -19.48
C GLU A 206 30.45 29.48 -19.60
N ASP A 207 31.11 29.84 -18.49
CA ASP A 207 32.15 30.87 -18.47
C ASP A 207 33.32 30.53 -19.42
N LEU A 208 33.74 29.27 -19.46
CA LEU A 208 34.82 28.81 -20.33
C LEU A 208 34.41 28.79 -21.80
N ILE A 209 33.17 28.38 -22.11
CA ILE A 209 32.61 28.42 -23.47
C ILE A 209 32.60 29.88 -23.96
N ASN A 210 32.07 30.80 -23.16
CA ASN A 210 32.03 32.22 -23.50
C ASN A 210 33.43 32.81 -23.72
N GLN A 211 34.41 32.42 -22.89
CA GLN A 211 35.79 32.83 -23.06
C GLN A 211 36.37 32.32 -24.38
N ALA A 212 36.21 31.03 -24.69
CA ALA A 212 36.72 30.42 -25.92
C ALA A 212 36.09 31.02 -27.18
N GLU A 213 34.78 31.27 -27.17
CA GLU A 213 34.06 31.90 -28.30
C GLU A 213 34.48 33.35 -28.57
N SER A 214 35.08 34.02 -27.58
CA SER A 214 35.55 35.40 -27.73
C SER A 214 36.93 35.52 -28.38
N LEU A 215 37.64 34.40 -28.58
CA LEU A 215 38.98 34.39 -29.16
C LEU A 215 38.92 34.43 -30.69
N ASP A 216 39.85 35.17 -31.30
CA ASP A 216 40.00 35.27 -32.74
C ASP A 216 41.07 34.28 -33.23
N LYS A 217 40.78 33.52 -34.29
CA LYS A 217 41.71 32.53 -34.86
C LYS A 217 42.99 33.19 -35.34
N GLU A 218 42.92 34.43 -35.83
CA GLU A 218 44.08 35.13 -36.38
C GLU A 218 45.16 35.49 -35.33
N ASP A 219 44.78 35.55 -34.04
CA ASP A 219 45.70 35.92 -32.96
C ASP A 219 46.57 34.76 -32.45
N TYR A 220 46.34 33.52 -32.92
CA TYR A 220 46.93 32.30 -32.37
C TYR A 220 47.49 31.37 -33.44
N GLU A 221 48.41 30.49 -33.02
CA GLU A 221 48.93 29.41 -33.87
C GLU A 221 47.81 28.44 -34.27
N GLU A 222 47.77 28.06 -35.54
CA GLU A 222 46.66 27.30 -36.15
C GLU A 222 46.42 25.95 -35.47
N ASP A 223 47.45 25.12 -35.31
CA ASP A 223 47.34 23.77 -34.71
C ASP A 223 46.77 23.82 -33.27
N GLY A 224 47.21 24.79 -32.47
CA GLY A 224 46.74 24.95 -31.08
C GLY A 224 45.33 25.52 -30.99
N PHE A 225 44.94 26.37 -31.94
CA PHE A 225 43.60 26.93 -32.01
C PHE A 225 42.57 25.88 -32.44
N ASP A 226 42.91 25.01 -33.38
CA ASP A 226 42.04 23.91 -33.82
C ASP A 226 41.80 22.90 -32.67
N GLU A 227 42.82 22.55 -31.87
CA GLU A 227 42.64 21.73 -30.64
C GLU A 227 41.66 22.39 -29.63
N MET A 228 41.65 23.73 -29.56
CA MET A 228 40.73 24.47 -28.69
C MET A 228 39.30 24.48 -29.24
N LEU A 229 39.12 24.57 -30.56
CA LEU A 229 37.79 24.48 -31.19
C LEU A 229 37.16 23.10 -31.00
N ASP A 230 37.93 22.02 -31.12
CA ASP A 230 37.46 20.66 -30.85
C ASP A 230 36.96 20.54 -29.39
N ALA A 231 37.76 21.02 -28.43
CA ALA A 231 37.37 21.01 -27.02
C ALA A 231 36.16 21.93 -26.72
N LEU A 232 35.97 23.00 -27.49
CA LEU A 232 34.82 23.89 -27.38
C LEU A 232 33.54 23.22 -27.92
N GLU A 233 33.63 22.44 -28.99
CA GLU A 233 32.51 21.66 -29.52
C GLU A 233 32.06 20.62 -28.49
N ASP A 234 32.99 19.82 -27.96
CA ASP A 234 32.70 18.84 -26.89
C ASP A 234 32.07 19.51 -25.64
N ALA A 235 32.59 20.68 -25.25
CA ALA A 235 32.06 21.44 -24.12
C ALA A 235 30.62 21.92 -24.36
N LYS A 236 30.30 22.38 -25.58
CA LYS A 236 28.95 22.81 -25.97
C LYS A 236 27.97 21.64 -26.00
N ASP A 237 28.39 20.48 -26.47
CA ASP A 237 27.58 19.28 -26.48
C ASP A 237 27.18 18.88 -25.05
N VAL A 238 28.15 18.83 -24.12
CA VAL A 238 27.87 18.58 -22.69
C VAL A 238 27.04 19.69 -22.06
N PHE A 239 27.25 20.95 -22.43
CA PHE A 239 26.47 22.06 -21.92
C PHE A 239 25.00 21.99 -22.36
N ALA A 240 24.74 21.59 -23.60
CA ALA A 240 23.39 21.43 -24.15
C ALA A 240 22.67 20.16 -23.66
N ASP A 241 23.42 19.12 -23.23
CA ASP A 241 22.83 17.88 -22.75
C ASP A 241 22.10 18.07 -21.40
N ALA A 242 20.78 17.93 -21.42
CA ALA A 242 19.92 18.02 -20.24
C ALA A 242 20.09 16.84 -19.28
N GLU A 243 20.67 15.72 -19.74
CA GLU A 243 20.91 14.52 -18.95
C GLU A 243 22.37 14.38 -18.47
N ALA A 244 23.24 15.33 -18.82
CA ALA A 244 24.62 15.37 -18.34
C ALA A 244 24.69 15.26 -16.81
N ASN A 245 25.62 14.45 -16.31
CA ASN A 245 25.93 14.40 -14.89
C ASN A 245 27.05 15.39 -14.53
N GLN A 246 27.27 15.61 -13.23
CA GLN A 246 28.28 16.59 -12.79
C GLN A 246 29.70 16.20 -13.22
N ASP A 247 30.04 14.91 -13.28
CA ASP A 247 31.38 14.46 -13.70
C ASP A 247 31.63 14.76 -15.18
N GLU A 248 30.60 14.63 -16.03
CA GLU A 248 30.68 14.99 -17.45
C GLU A 248 30.87 16.50 -17.63
N VAL A 249 30.11 17.32 -16.88
CA VAL A 249 30.23 18.77 -16.90
C VAL A 249 31.62 19.22 -16.42
N ASP A 250 32.11 18.63 -15.32
CA ASP A 250 33.43 18.93 -14.77
C ASP A 250 34.56 18.51 -15.72
N ALA A 251 34.40 17.35 -16.40
CA ALA A 251 35.37 16.86 -17.37
C ALA A 251 35.44 17.76 -18.62
N ALA A 252 34.29 18.18 -19.16
CA ALA A 252 34.22 19.13 -20.26
C ALA A 252 34.87 20.48 -19.90
N ALA A 253 34.57 21.00 -18.71
CA ALA A 253 35.16 22.24 -18.22
C ALA A 253 36.69 22.10 -18.08
N ALA A 254 37.17 20.98 -17.54
CA ALA A 254 38.60 20.73 -17.42
C ALA A 254 39.31 20.61 -18.78
N ALA A 255 38.69 19.93 -19.75
CA ALA A 255 39.21 19.76 -21.11
C ALA A 255 39.32 21.11 -21.84
N LEU A 256 38.24 21.90 -21.87
CA LEU A 256 38.24 23.21 -22.51
C LEU A 256 39.24 24.16 -21.85
N LYS A 257 39.30 24.18 -20.52
CA LYS A 257 40.29 24.97 -19.77
C LYS A 257 41.73 24.56 -20.10
N ALA A 258 42.00 23.27 -20.27
CA ALA A 258 43.32 22.79 -20.64
C ALA A 258 43.69 23.21 -22.06
N ALA A 259 42.76 23.16 -23.01
CA ALA A 259 42.98 23.61 -24.38
C ALA A 259 43.26 25.12 -24.45
N LEU A 260 42.45 25.94 -23.75
CA LEU A 260 42.68 27.38 -23.60
C LEU A 260 44.07 27.69 -23.01
N GLY A 261 44.52 26.91 -22.03
CA GLY A 261 45.83 27.09 -21.40
C GLY A 261 47.04 26.71 -22.29
N LYS A 262 46.82 26.00 -23.41
CA LYS A 262 47.86 25.62 -24.37
C LYS A 262 47.99 26.59 -25.54
N LEU A 263 47.06 27.52 -25.73
CA LEU A 263 47.08 28.46 -26.84
C LEU A 263 48.37 29.30 -26.84
N VAL A 264 48.98 29.41 -28.04
CA VAL A 264 50.19 30.20 -28.29
C VAL A 264 49.84 31.31 -29.27
N ALA A 265 50.21 32.55 -28.96
CA ALA A 265 49.94 33.70 -29.81
C ALA A 265 50.76 33.63 -31.11
N SER A 266 50.15 34.03 -32.23
CA SER A 266 50.81 34.11 -33.52
C SER A 266 51.96 35.13 -33.49
N ASN A 267 53.18 34.68 -33.78
CA ASN A 267 54.35 35.56 -33.84
C ASN A 267 54.36 36.36 -35.15
N ASP A 268 53.52 37.40 -35.22
CA ASP A 268 53.72 38.54 -36.13
C ASP A 268 53.22 39.84 -35.47
N GLY A 269 54.07 40.43 -34.63
CA GLY A 269 53.98 41.86 -34.25
C GLY A 269 54.01 42.21 -32.75
N ALA A 270 55.22 42.30 -32.18
CA ALA A 270 55.63 43.17 -31.05
C ALA A 270 54.62 43.53 -29.92
N ALA A 271 54.80 42.84 -28.79
CA ALA A 271 54.65 43.25 -27.38
C ALA A 271 53.93 44.57 -27.00
N GLN A 272 52.84 44.41 -26.25
CA GLN A 272 52.59 45.01 -24.91
C GLN A 272 51.44 44.18 -24.28
N GLY A 273 51.66 43.31 -23.30
CA GLY A 273 52.09 43.64 -21.95
C GLY A 273 50.88 43.86 -21.05
N SER A 274 50.32 42.79 -20.46
CA SER A 274 49.69 42.89 -19.14
C SER A 274 49.67 41.54 -18.44
N SER A 275 50.61 41.39 -17.52
CA SER A 275 50.51 40.49 -16.39
C SER A 275 49.31 40.86 -15.53
N ASN A 276 48.44 39.90 -15.21
CA ASN A 276 48.02 39.64 -13.83
C ASN A 276 47.21 38.35 -13.80
N GLN A 277 47.81 37.27 -13.28
CA GLN A 277 47.85 36.96 -11.86
C GLN A 277 46.61 36.17 -11.47
N SER A 278 46.85 34.88 -11.26
CA SER A 278 46.08 34.01 -10.38
C SER A 278 45.49 34.80 -9.22
N THR A 279 44.19 35.03 -9.28
CA THR A 279 43.37 34.96 -8.08
C THR A 279 42.65 33.63 -8.18
N VAL A 280 43.23 32.64 -7.50
CA VAL A 280 42.46 31.48 -7.02
C VAL A 280 41.44 32.06 -6.05
N THR A 281 40.30 32.54 -6.58
CA THR A 281 39.10 32.63 -5.79
C THR A 281 38.70 31.20 -5.57
N LYS A 282 39.00 30.72 -4.37
CA LYS A 282 38.57 29.44 -3.83
C LYS A 282 37.10 29.28 -4.19
N ALA A 283 36.81 28.43 -5.18
CA ALA A 283 35.47 27.91 -5.39
C ALA A 283 35.03 27.38 -4.03
N THR A 284 34.00 27.99 -3.46
CA THR A 284 33.20 27.33 -2.44
C THR A 284 32.84 25.98 -3.03
N LYS A 285 33.39 24.90 -2.45
CA LYS A 285 32.85 23.58 -2.66
C LYS A 285 31.35 23.69 -2.40
N THR A 286 30.52 23.41 -3.39
CA THR A 286 29.15 22.99 -3.15
C THR A 286 29.25 21.59 -2.55
N GLY A 287 29.54 21.61 -1.25
CA GLY A 287 29.90 20.51 -0.37
C GLY A 287 30.06 20.99 1.07
N ASP A 288 29.65 22.23 1.38
CA ASP A 288 29.26 22.59 2.73
C ASP A 288 27.97 21.82 3.04
N THR A 289 28.19 20.67 3.65
CA THR A 289 27.50 20.26 4.87
C THR A 289 26.31 21.15 5.19
N VAL A 290 25.16 20.81 4.61
CA VAL A 290 23.95 20.90 5.41
C VAL A 290 24.28 20.05 6.62
N ASN A 291 24.45 20.74 7.75
CA ASN A 291 24.44 20.14 9.06
C ASN A 291 23.05 19.53 9.24
N VAL A 292 22.83 18.37 8.61
CA VAL A 292 21.76 17.46 8.93
C VAL A 292 22.12 17.01 10.34
N PHE A 293 21.45 17.61 11.31
CA PHE A 293 21.58 17.24 12.71
C PHE A 293 21.55 15.71 12.84
N PRO A 294 22.37 15.13 13.72
CA PRO A 294 22.48 13.69 13.87
C PRO A 294 21.20 13.18 14.51
N ILE A 295 20.33 12.54 13.74
CA ILE A 295 19.41 11.56 14.32
C ILE A 295 20.08 10.21 14.12
N ALA A 296 20.72 9.79 15.20
CA ALA A 296 21.14 8.42 15.41
C ALA A 296 19.95 7.48 15.23
N ALA A 297 20.01 6.62 14.23
CA ALA A 297 19.52 5.25 14.31
C ALA A 297 20.28 4.45 13.25
N GLY A 298 21.26 3.66 13.69
CA GLY A 298 22.02 2.81 12.81
C GLY A 298 21.11 1.80 12.12
N MET A 299 21.08 1.85 10.79
CA MET A 299 20.71 0.69 9.98
C MET A 299 21.96 0.22 9.26
N VAL A 300 22.45 -0.92 9.75
CA VAL A 300 23.41 -1.75 9.04
C VAL A 300 22.69 -2.33 7.82
N LEU A 301 22.89 -1.73 6.65
CA LEU A 301 22.53 -2.36 5.39
C LEU A 301 23.60 -3.40 5.03
N ALA A 302 23.29 -4.66 5.34
CA ALA A 302 24.00 -5.79 4.74
C ALA A 302 23.47 -6.02 3.31
N ALA A 303 23.96 -5.21 2.36
CA ALA A 303 23.75 -5.45 0.94
C ALA A 303 24.77 -6.49 0.43
N GLY A 304 24.37 -7.77 0.44
CA GLY A 304 25.10 -8.84 -0.24
C GLY A 304 24.91 -8.75 -1.76
N ALA A 305 25.79 -8.02 -2.44
CA ALA A 305 25.86 -8.02 -3.91
C ALA A 305 26.48 -9.33 -4.42
N ALA A 306 25.65 -10.28 -4.88
CA ALA A 306 26.09 -11.41 -5.67
C ALA A 306 25.94 -11.07 -7.17
N ALA A 307 26.98 -10.48 -7.76
CA ALA A 307 27.11 -10.33 -9.20
C ALA A 307 27.47 -11.68 -9.85
N ALA A 308 26.48 -12.39 -10.36
CA ALA A 308 26.69 -13.58 -11.19
C ALA A 308 27.05 -13.17 -12.63
N ALA A 309 28.34 -13.00 -12.91
CA ALA A 309 28.87 -12.88 -14.26
C ALA A 309 28.82 -14.24 -14.98
N VAL A 310 27.77 -14.48 -15.79
CA VAL A 310 27.70 -15.63 -16.71
C VAL A 310 28.54 -15.32 -17.95
N THR A 311 29.75 -15.89 -18.01
CA THR A 311 30.61 -15.84 -19.20
C THR A 311 30.33 -17.07 -20.08
N VAL A 312 29.64 -16.87 -21.21
CA VAL A 312 29.44 -17.92 -22.22
C VAL A 312 30.69 -18.03 -23.12
N ARG A 313 31.48 -19.09 -22.95
CA ARG A 313 32.55 -19.47 -23.90
C ARG A 313 32.02 -20.45 -24.95
N ARG A 314 31.98 -20.00 -26.21
CA ARG A 314 31.77 -20.85 -27.40
C ARG A 314 32.94 -21.83 -27.58
N LYS A 315 32.68 -23.14 -27.56
CA LYS A 315 33.63 -24.14 -28.07
C LYS A 315 33.56 -24.17 -29.60
N LYS A 316 34.69 -23.87 -30.25
CA LYS A 316 34.93 -24.18 -31.67
C LYS A 316 35.60 -25.55 -31.76
N LYS A 317 34.99 -26.41 -32.59
CA LYS A 317 35.44 -27.67 -33.21
C LYS A 317 35.98 -28.77 -32.30
#